data_AF-A0A2W6A5H0-F1
#
_entry.id   AF-A0A2W6A5H0-F1
#
_cell.length_a   1.000
_cell.length_b   1.000
_cell.length_c   1.000
_cell.angle_alpha   90.00
_cell.angle_beta   90.00
_cell.angle_gamma   90.00
#
_symmetry.space_group_name_H-M   'P 1'
#
loop_
_entity.id
_entity.type
_entity.pdbx_description
1 polymer ?
#
loop_
_entity_poly.entity_id
_entity_poly.type
_entity_poly.pdbx_seq_one_letter_code
_entity_poly.pdbx_strand_id
1 'polypeptide(L)'
;MKMGLPEILFNSFPGMGAYSMLSRRLDSVRAERMIFSGRIYSAEEMYELGVIDLVVDSGCGEQAVREYVGDSRKHGARRAIYRARQRANPLTLSELRDITDMWVETTMKLAEADLRRMSHLQSAQVRRLRCGAPLPSGD
;
A
#
# COMPACT_ATOMS: atom_id res chain seq x y z
N MET A 1 -9.39 10.08 0.66
CA MET A 1 -8.84 8.83 1.25
C MET A 1 -7.37 9.04 1.59
N LYS A 2 -6.83 8.37 2.61
CA LYS A 2 -5.41 8.49 3.03
C LYS A 2 -4.74 7.12 3.04
N MET A 3 -3.53 7.01 2.49
CA MET A 3 -2.78 5.75 2.33
C MET A 3 -1.31 5.95 2.67
N GLY A 4 -0.65 4.96 3.29
CA GLY A 4 0.78 5.02 3.56
C GLY A 4 1.26 3.77 4.29
N LEU A 5 2.57 3.71 4.48
CA LEU A 5 3.28 2.59 5.12
C LEU A 5 4.07 3.11 6.33
N PRO A 6 3.40 3.34 7.47
CA PRO A 6 4.01 3.96 8.64
C PRO A 6 4.89 3.00 9.46
N GLU A 7 5.11 1.76 9.00
CA GLU A 7 5.88 0.73 9.70
C GLU A 7 7.30 1.20 10.06
N ILE A 8 7.90 2.04 9.21
CA ILE A 8 9.23 2.61 9.44
C ILE A 8 9.31 3.46 10.71
N LEU A 9 8.19 4.06 11.15
CA LEU A 9 8.12 4.86 12.37
C LEU A 9 8.31 4.02 13.65
N PHE A 10 8.22 2.70 13.53
CA PHE A 10 8.41 1.72 14.59
C PHE A 10 9.67 0.88 14.36
N ASN A 11 10.60 1.34 13.52
CA ASN A 11 11.85 0.63 13.21
C ASN A 11 11.62 -0.77 12.58
N SER A 12 10.50 -0.94 11.88
CA SER A 12 10.19 -2.10 11.05
C SER A 12 10.02 -1.66 9.59
N PHE A 13 9.73 -2.58 8.68
CA PHE A 13 9.44 -2.27 7.28
C PHE A 13 8.20 -3.04 6.82
N PRO A 14 7.58 -2.71 5.69
CA PRO A 14 6.38 -3.40 5.25
C PRO A 14 6.72 -4.76 4.59
N GLY A 15 6.66 -5.84 5.38
CA GLY A 15 7.02 -7.20 4.97
C GLY A 15 6.02 -7.91 4.05
N MET A 16 4.81 -7.39 3.92
CA MET A 16 3.71 -8.04 3.20
C MET A 16 3.71 -7.73 1.68
N GLY A 17 4.89 -7.58 1.09
CA GLY A 17 5.08 -7.39 -0.35
C GLY A 17 4.99 -5.94 -0.84
N ALA A 18 4.95 -4.94 0.04
CA ALA A 18 4.86 -3.53 -0.37
C ALA A 18 6.07 -3.12 -1.24
N TYR A 19 7.29 -3.47 -0.84
CA TYR A 19 8.49 -3.21 -1.65
C TYR A 19 8.40 -3.87 -3.02
N SER A 20 8.05 -5.17 -3.06
CA SER A 20 7.91 -5.94 -4.29
C SER A 20 6.87 -5.36 -5.24
N MET A 21 5.74 -4.85 -4.74
CA MET A 21 4.70 -4.26 -5.57
C MET A 21 5.06 -2.85 -6.04
N LEU A 22 5.55 -2.00 -5.14
CA LEU A 22 5.89 -0.61 -5.46
C LEU A 22 7.06 -0.51 -6.44
N SER A 23 8.13 -1.28 -6.23
CA SER A 23 9.30 -1.29 -7.13
C SER A 23 8.95 -1.72 -8.56
N ARG A 24 7.95 -2.61 -8.72
CA ARG A 24 7.44 -3.06 -10.03
C ARG A 24 6.55 -2.04 -10.73
N ARG A 25 5.89 -1.18 -9.95
CA ARG A 25 4.95 -0.18 -10.46
C ARG A 25 5.61 1.18 -10.70
N LEU A 26 6.64 1.48 -9.91
CA LEU A 26 7.48 2.66 -9.99
C LEU A 26 8.88 2.24 -10.45
N ASP A 27 9.85 2.41 -9.56
CA ASP A 27 11.22 1.89 -9.57
C ASP A 27 11.67 1.76 -8.10
N SER A 28 12.82 1.12 -7.87
CA SER A 28 13.34 0.89 -6.52
C SER A 28 13.58 2.19 -5.75
N VAL A 29 14.12 3.24 -6.39
CA VAL A 29 14.45 4.51 -5.73
C VAL A 29 13.19 5.20 -5.21
N ARG A 30 12.14 5.29 -6.04
CA ARG A 30 10.86 5.87 -5.61
C ARG A 30 10.17 5.01 -4.56
N ALA A 31 10.19 3.68 -4.70
CA ALA A 31 9.61 2.77 -3.72
C ALA A 31 10.27 2.91 -2.34
N GLU A 32 11.60 2.91 -2.29
CA GLU A 32 12.38 3.08 -1.06
C GLU A 32 12.12 4.44 -0.41
N ARG A 33 12.10 5.52 -1.21
CA ARG A 33 11.78 6.85 -0.71
C ARG A 33 10.41 6.89 -0.04
N MET A 34 9.40 6.25 -0.64
CA MET A 34 8.07 6.18 -0.05
C MET A 34 8.09 5.41 1.27
N ILE A 35 8.71 4.22 1.30
CA ILE A 35 8.79 3.37 2.49
C ILE A 35 9.53 4.08 3.63
N PHE A 36 10.72 4.66 3.36
CA PHE A 36 11.52 5.35 4.37
C PHE A 36 10.89 6.65 4.86
N SER A 37 10.02 7.29 4.06
CA SER A 37 9.36 8.53 4.48
C SER A 37 8.34 8.30 5.59
N GLY A 38 7.73 7.12 5.68
CA GLY A 38 6.59 6.84 6.57
C GLY A 38 5.39 7.77 6.33
N ARG A 39 5.36 8.50 5.21
CA ARG A 39 4.37 9.53 4.94
C ARG A 39 3.02 8.91 4.56
N ILE A 40 1.97 9.63 4.94
CA ILE A 40 0.61 9.36 4.48
C ILE A 40 0.32 10.25 3.27
N TYR A 41 -0.13 9.63 2.19
CA TYR A 41 -0.44 10.24 0.90
C TYR A 41 -1.95 10.30 0.67
N SER A 42 -2.40 11.29 -0.09
CA SER A 42 -3.76 11.35 -0.62
C SER A 42 -3.96 10.37 -1.80
N ALA A 43 -5.20 10.23 -2.26
CA ALA A 43 -5.48 9.41 -3.43
C ALA A 43 -4.93 10.05 -4.71
N GLU A 44 -5.00 11.39 -4.78
CA GLU A 44 -4.52 12.23 -5.87
C GLU A 44 -2.99 12.14 -5.98
N GLU A 45 -2.27 12.28 -4.87
CA GLU A 45 -0.80 12.11 -4.86
C GLU A 45 -0.39 10.70 -5.34
N MET A 46 -1.10 9.67 -4.89
CA MET A 46 -0.83 8.28 -5.29
C MET A 46 -1.16 8.02 -6.77
N TYR A 47 -2.14 8.72 -7.32
CA TYR A 47 -2.48 8.68 -8.74
C TYR A 47 -1.40 9.38 -9.58
N GLU A 48 -0.95 10.56 -9.16
CA GLU A 48 0.15 11.29 -9.81
C GLU A 48 1.45 10.49 -9.81
N LEU A 49 1.73 9.75 -8.74
CA LEU A 49 2.87 8.84 -8.66
C LEU A 49 2.73 7.62 -9.58
N GLY A 50 1.52 7.29 -10.02
CA GLY A 50 1.21 6.12 -10.82
C GLY A 50 0.95 4.84 -10.01
N VAL A 51 0.80 4.95 -8.69
CA VAL A 51 0.46 3.83 -7.79
C VAL A 51 -1.03 3.49 -7.86
N ILE A 52 -1.89 4.51 -8.04
CA ILE A 52 -3.34 4.34 -8.24
C ILE A 52 -3.68 4.54 -9.72
N ASP A 53 -4.60 3.73 -10.22
CA ASP A 53 -5.03 3.74 -11.63
C ASP A 53 -6.16 4.74 -11.92
N LEU A 54 -7.00 5.06 -10.92
CA LEU A 54 -8.15 5.92 -11.07
C LEU A 54 -8.57 6.49 -9.70
N VAL A 55 -8.86 7.79 -9.66
CA VAL A 55 -9.46 8.48 -8.52
C VAL A 55 -10.82 9.00 -8.95
N VAL A 56 -11.83 8.81 -8.11
CA VAL A 56 -13.20 9.25 -8.35
C VAL A 56 -13.78 9.88 -7.09
N ASP A 57 -14.85 10.66 -7.27
CA ASP A 57 -15.55 11.30 -6.16
C ASP A 57 -16.13 10.29 -5.16
N SER A 58 -16.33 10.76 -3.93
CA SER A 58 -16.93 9.95 -2.87
C SER A 58 -18.32 9.45 -3.29
N GLY A 59 -18.55 8.15 -3.15
CA GLY A 59 -19.80 7.49 -3.56
C GLY A 59 -19.80 6.98 -5.01
N CYS A 60 -18.83 7.36 -5.85
CA CYS A 60 -18.76 6.92 -7.25
C CYS A 60 -17.95 5.64 -7.47
N GLY A 61 -17.35 5.07 -6.42
CA GLY A 61 -16.41 3.94 -6.52
C GLY A 61 -16.99 2.71 -7.21
N GLU A 62 -18.20 2.28 -6.84
CA GLU A 62 -18.83 1.12 -7.47
C GLU A 62 -19.13 1.34 -8.96
N GLN A 63 -19.62 2.54 -9.29
CA GLN A 63 -19.94 2.89 -10.66
C GLN A 63 -18.68 2.89 -11.53
N ALA A 64 -17.60 3.49 -11.03
CA ALA A 64 -16.30 3.50 -11.71
C ALA A 64 -15.76 2.09 -11.96
N VAL A 65 -15.91 1.17 -11.00
CA VAL A 65 -15.54 -0.24 -11.18
C VAL A 65 -16.39 -0.92 -12.26
N ARG A 66 -17.71 -0.70 -12.25
CA ARG A 66 -18.63 -1.25 -13.27
C ARG A 66 -18.25 -0.77 -14.68
N GLU A 67 -17.95 0.51 -14.82
CA GLU A 67 -17.50 1.11 -16.08
C GLU A 67 -16.15 0.54 -16.54
N TYR A 68 -15.19 0.41 -15.62
CA TYR A 68 -13.87 -0.16 -15.91
C TYR A 68 -13.95 -1.61 -16.40
N VAL A 69 -14.80 -2.43 -15.77
CA VAL A 69 -15.01 -3.84 -16.15
C VAL A 69 -15.83 -3.96 -17.42
N GLY A 70 -16.81 -3.07 -17.63
CA GLY A 70 -17.70 -3.07 -18.79
C GLY A 70 -17.05 -2.65 -20.12
N ASP A 71 -15.86 -2.02 -20.08
CA ASP A 71 -15.09 -1.62 -21.26
C ASP A 71 -14.45 -2.83 -21.99
N SER A 72 -15.30 -3.57 -22.71
CA SER A 72 -14.95 -4.80 -23.43
C SER A 72 -13.97 -4.58 -24.58
N ARG A 73 -14.01 -3.41 -25.23
CA ARG A 73 -13.15 -3.06 -26.38
C ARG A 73 -11.67 -3.13 -26.04
N LYS A 74 -11.29 -2.74 -24.82
CA LYS A 74 -9.89 -2.73 -24.36
C LYS A 74 -9.53 -3.96 -23.50
N HIS A 75 -10.50 -4.80 -23.15
CA HIS A 75 -10.29 -5.92 -22.23
C HIS A 75 -9.23 -6.92 -22.72
N GLY A 76 -9.29 -7.33 -24.00
CA GLY A 76 -8.35 -8.31 -24.57
C GLY A 76 -6.91 -7.82 -24.54
N ALA A 77 -6.68 -6.58 -24.99
CA ALA A 77 -5.36 -5.95 -24.99
C ALA A 77 -4.82 -5.72 -23.57
N ARG A 78 -5.64 -5.19 -22.65
CA ARG A 78 -5.25 -4.99 -21.23
C ARG A 78 -4.80 -6.32 -20.59
N ARG A 79 -5.57 -7.39 -20.82
CA ARG A 79 -5.23 -8.72 -20.29
C ARG A 79 -3.89 -9.24 -20.85
N ALA A 80 -3.64 -9.05 -22.14
CA ALA A 80 -2.38 -9.45 -22.77
C ALA A 80 -1.18 -8.65 -22.19
N ILE A 81 -1.34 -7.33 -22.03
CA ILE A 81 -0.31 -6.47 -21.42
C ILE A 81 -0.04 -6.88 -19.96
N TYR A 82 -1.08 -7.16 -19.16
CA TYR A 82 -0.89 -7.59 -17.78
C TYR A 82 -0.19 -8.95 -17.66
N ARG A 83 -0.47 -9.89 -18.58
CA ARG A 83 0.28 -11.16 -18.67
C ARG A 83 1.73 -10.93 -19.07
N ALA A 84 1.99 -10.06 -20.06
CA ALA A 84 3.35 -9.70 -20.45
C ALA A 84 4.12 -9.06 -19.29
N ARG A 85 3.49 -8.15 -18.53
CA ARG A 85 4.07 -7.54 -17.32
C ARG A 85 4.45 -8.58 -16.28
N GLN A 86 3.55 -9.52 -15.97
CA GLN A 86 3.83 -10.62 -15.03
C GLN A 86 4.96 -11.53 -15.53
N ARG A 87 5.09 -11.73 -16.84
CA ARG A 87 6.17 -12.57 -17.40
C ARG A 87 7.52 -11.88 -17.41
N ALA A 88 7.54 -10.56 -17.65
CA ALA A 88 8.75 -9.75 -17.72
C ALA A 88 9.31 -9.45 -16.33
N ASN A 89 8.45 -9.24 -15.34
CA ASN A 89 8.84 -8.97 -13.95
C ASN A 89 7.93 -9.74 -12.98
N PRO A 90 8.14 -11.07 -12.83
CA PRO A 90 7.25 -11.92 -12.05
C PRO A 90 7.32 -11.61 -10.56
N LEU A 91 6.18 -11.62 -9.89
CA LEU A 91 6.09 -11.63 -8.43
C LEU A 91 5.97 -13.09 -7.98
N THR A 92 7.03 -13.64 -7.42
CA THR A 92 7.05 -15.05 -7.03
C THR A 92 6.65 -15.24 -5.57
N LEU A 93 6.09 -16.40 -5.24
CA LEU A 93 5.80 -16.74 -3.84
C LEU A 93 7.08 -16.86 -3.00
N SER A 94 8.19 -17.33 -3.61
CA SER A 94 9.49 -17.40 -2.92
C SER A 94 9.94 -16.02 -2.48
N GLU A 95 9.95 -15.06 -3.39
CA GLU A 95 10.32 -13.66 -3.08
C GLU A 95 9.48 -13.10 -1.92
N LEU A 96 8.16 -13.30 -1.95
CA LEU A 96 7.29 -12.82 -0.88
C LEU A 96 7.58 -13.49 0.46
N ARG A 97 7.90 -14.79 0.47
CA ARG A 97 8.29 -15.52 1.67
C ARG A 97 9.63 -15.03 2.21
N ASP A 98 10.64 -14.93 1.35
CA ASP A 98 11.98 -14.48 1.72
C ASP A 98 11.94 -13.07 2.35
N ILE A 99 11.16 -12.15 1.75
CA ILE A 99 10.95 -10.80 2.29
C ILE A 99 10.19 -10.83 3.62
N THR A 100 9.20 -11.73 3.76
CA THR A 100 8.47 -11.90 5.02
C THR A 100 9.39 -12.42 6.13
N ASP A 101 10.29 -13.34 5.81
CA ASP A 101 11.27 -13.87 6.77
C ASP A 101 12.23 -12.76 7.24
N MET A 102 12.76 -11.94 6.32
CA MET A 102 13.54 -10.74 6.66
C MET A 102 12.76 -9.77 7.57
N TRP A 103 11.47 -9.62 7.31
CA TRP A 103 10.58 -8.78 8.13
C TRP A 103 10.41 -9.34 9.54
N VAL A 104 10.22 -10.66 9.68
CA VAL A 104 10.14 -11.32 10.99
C VAL A 104 11.45 -11.13 11.75
N GLU A 105 12.59 -11.41 11.12
CA GLU A 105 13.90 -11.25 11.75
C GLU A 105 14.17 -9.83 12.22
N THR A 106 13.74 -8.82 11.45
CA THR A 106 13.87 -7.41 11.79
C THR A 106 12.93 -7.05 12.95
N THR A 107 11.67 -7.47 12.86
CA THR A 107 10.62 -7.13 13.83
C THR A 107 10.86 -7.80 15.18
N MET A 108 11.46 -9.00 15.21
CA MET A 108 11.82 -9.70 16.45
C MET A 108 12.96 -9.02 17.22
N LYS A 109 13.66 -8.06 16.60
CA LYS A 109 14.77 -7.29 17.22
C LYS A 109 14.34 -5.90 17.69
N LEU A 110 13.04 -5.57 17.64
CA LEU A 110 12.53 -4.28 18.05
C LEU A 110 12.83 -4.00 19.53
N ALA A 111 13.24 -2.77 19.83
CA ALA A 111 13.47 -2.35 21.19
C ALA A 111 12.13 -2.13 21.92
N GLU A 112 12.14 -2.21 23.25
CA GLU A 112 10.94 -1.94 24.04
C GLU A 112 10.34 -0.55 23.78
N ALA A 113 11.18 0.43 23.43
CA ALA A 113 10.73 1.77 23.08
C ALA A 113 9.83 1.75 21.83
N ASP A 114 10.17 0.95 20.82
CA ASP A 114 9.40 0.80 19.59
C ASP A 114 8.08 0.06 19.89
N LEU A 115 8.15 -1.02 20.70
CA LEU A 115 6.96 -1.75 21.16
C LEU A 115 5.98 -0.84 21.92
N ARG A 116 6.48 0.04 22.81
CA ARG A 116 5.63 1.01 23.52
C ARG A 116 4.94 1.98 22.57
N ARG A 117 5.62 2.45 21.52
CA ARG A 117 5.00 3.32 20.50
C ARG A 117 3.89 2.57 19.76
N MET A 118 4.11 1.30 19.39
CA MET A 118 3.09 0.46 18.75
C MET A 118 1.86 0.27 19.65
N SER A 119 2.06 -0.04 20.94
CA SER A 119 0.95 -0.19 21.91
C SER A 119 0.15 1.09 22.09
N HIS A 120 0.82 2.26 22.07
CA HIS A 120 0.13 3.55 22.12
C HIS A 120 -0.74 3.75 20.87
N LEU A 121 -0.18 3.53 19.67
CA LEU A 121 -0.93 3.65 18.42
C LEU A 121 -2.16 2.73 18.41
N GLN A 122 -1.98 1.46 18.78
CA GLN A 122 -3.07 0.50 18.89
C GLN A 122 -4.17 1.01 19.83
N SER A 123 -3.80 1.50 21.01
CA SER A 123 -4.75 2.05 21.98
C SER A 123 -5.53 3.24 21.42
N ALA A 124 -4.87 4.13 20.67
CA ALA A 124 -5.52 5.26 20.02
C ALA A 124 -6.49 4.82 18.91
N GLN A 125 -6.13 3.81 18.12
CA GLN A 125 -6.99 3.24 17.07
C GLN A 125 -8.23 2.56 17.68
N VAL A 126 -8.04 1.73 18.72
CA VAL A 126 -9.15 1.06 19.43
C VAL A 126 -10.12 2.09 20.01
N ARG A 127 -9.62 3.18 20.59
CA ARG A 127 -10.46 4.26 21.11
C ARG A 127 -11.30 4.92 20.00
N ARG A 128 -10.69 5.21 18.84
CA ARG A 128 -11.40 5.80 17.68
C ARG A 128 -12.50 4.88 17.15
N LEU A 129 -12.19 3.59 16.98
CA LEU A 129 -13.15 2.59 16.50
C LEU A 129 -14.34 2.43 17.45
N ARG A 130 -14.09 2.40 18.77
CA ARG A 130 -15.15 2.26 19.79
C ARG A 130 -16.05 3.49 19.91
N CYS A 131 -15.53 4.68 19.60
CA CYS A 131 -16.27 5.93 19.76
C CYS A 131 -17.13 6.29 18.53
N GLY A 132 -17.12 5.48 17.46
CA GLY A 132 -17.87 5.76 16.23
C GLY A 132 -17.49 7.08 15.56
N ALA A 133 -16.30 7.62 15.86
CA ALA A 133 -15.88 8.91 15.35
C ALA A 133 -15.74 8.83 13.81
N PRO A 134 -16.37 9.73 13.03
CA PRO A 134 -16.20 9.75 11.59
C PRO A 134 -14.72 9.91 11.24
N LEU A 135 -14.30 9.31 10.11
CA LEU A 135 -12.98 9.59 9.54
C LEU A 135 -12.85 11.11 9.34
N PRO A 136 -11.69 11.71 9.66
CA PRO A 136 -11.51 13.15 9.47
C PRO A 136 -11.70 13.48 7.99
N SER A 137 -12.68 14.34 7.70
CA SER A 137 -12.78 15.09 6.45
C SER A 137 -11.45 15.82 6.26
N GLY A 138 -10.71 15.43 5.22
CA GLY A 138 -9.54 16.18 4.79
C GLY A 138 -10.04 17.35 3.95
N ASP A 139 -9.78 18.56 4.42
CA ASP A 139 -9.61 19.72 3.55
C ASP A 139 -8.35 19.54 2.69
#